data_AF-A0A7I8IWS9-F1
#
_entry.id   AF-A0A7I8IWS9-F1
#
_cell.length_a   1.000
_cell.length_b   1.000
_cell.length_c   1.000
_cell.angle_alpha   90.00
_cell.angle_beta   90.00
_cell.angle_gamma   90.00
#
_symmetry.space_group_name_H-M   'P 1'
#
loop_
_entity.id
_entity.type
_entity.pdbx_description
1 polymer ?
#
loop_
_entity_poly.entity_id
_entity_poly.type
_entity_poly.pdbx_seq_one_letter_code
_entity_poly.pdbx_strand_id
1 'polypeptide(L)'
;MLGDNLPPPAEVVALFQQHNITRMRIYFPTTEILEDLRLLASDAATAGDWIDRNVRAHWPNVLFRRLVVGNELIPSVAEAQFILPAMKNLHNALSSAGLENHIKVSTAVDTGVLGQSYPPSAGKFTAAAGDLLGPIVEFLSSTGAPLLANVYTYFAYVGNPADVSLDYALFTAGGAVVSDGELVPEPVPRCSGFRIRGAGEDRRGRLGGRGLGEWVAVGWQRRRYRRQRPDLQPEPHPPHAEGTPRKPGRPIETYIFAMFNENKKAPGTEENFGLFYPNKQPVYPINFQTQSI
;
A
#
# COMPACT_ATOMS: atom_id res chain seq x y z
N MET A 1 -4.99 -10.47 10.65
CA MET A 1 -5.99 -11.20 9.82
C MET A 1 -7.20 -11.49 10.68
N LEU A 2 -8.40 -11.33 10.13
CA LEU A 2 -9.67 -11.53 10.80
C LEU A 2 -10.38 -12.75 10.19
N GLY A 3 -9.96 -13.95 10.62
CA GLY A 3 -10.64 -15.20 10.28
C GLY A 3 -10.30 -16.33 11.24
N ASP A 4 -11.19 -17.31 11.38
CA ASP A 4 -11.01 -18.50 12.24
C ASP A 4 -10.91 -19.82 11.47
N ASN A 5 -10.88 -19.75 10.15
CA ASN A 5 -10.78 -20.90 9.25
C ASN A 5 -9.51 -20.89 8.38
N LEU A 6 -8.54 -20.03 8.70
CA LEU A 6 -7.32 -19.83 7.93
C LEU A 6 -6.28 -20.95 8.16
N PRO A 7 -5.46 -21.29 7.14
CA PRO A 7 -4.37 -22.25 7.32
C PRO A 7 -3.34 -21.81 8.38
N PRO A 8 -2.64 -22.76 9.02
CA PRO A 8 -1.51 -22.47 9.88
C PRO A 8 -0.41 -21.67 9.16
N PRO A 9 0.35 -20.79 9.84
CA PRO A 9 1.36 -19.94 9.21
C PRO A 9 2.39 -20.66 8.34
N ALA A 10 2.84 -21.85 8.74
CA ALA A 10 3.79 -22.66 7.95
C ALA A 10 3.21 -23.06 6.59
N GLU A 11 1.92 -23.41 6.53
CA GLU A 11 1.24 -23.73 5.27
C GLU A 11 1.04 -22.49 4.40
N VAL A 12 0.83 -21.32 5.01
CA VAL A 12 0.75 -20.04 4.28
C VAL A 12 2.10 -19.73 3.63
N VAL A 13 3.21 -19.88 4.35
CA VAL A 13 4.56 -19.68 3.80
C VAL A 13 4.82 -20.65 2.64
N ALA A 14 4.45 -21.93 2.78
CA ALA A 14 4.56 -22.91 1.71
C ALA A 14 3.72 -22.53 0.47
N LEU A 15 2.52 -21.98 0.68
CA LEU A 15 1.66 -21.52 -0.41
C LEU A 15 2.25 -20.30 -1.13
N PHE A 16 2.87 -19.37 -0.42
CA PHE A 16 3.63 -18.27 -1.03
C PHE A 16 4.74 -18.80 -1.93
N GLN A 17 5.52 -19.78 -1.45
CA GLN A 17 6.59 -20.42 -2.22
C GLN A 17 6.05 -21.16 -3.45
N GLN A 18 4.98 -21.94 -3.29
CA GLN A 18 4.33 -22.69 -4.38
C GLN A 18 3.88 -21.77 -5.53
N HIS A 19 3.43 -20.56 -5.21
CA HIS A 19 2.96 -19.58 -6.19
C HIS A 19 4.00 -18.52 -6.56
N ASN A 20 5.29 -18.70 -6.21
CA ASN A 20 6.36 -17.74 -6.48
C ASN A 20 6.09 -16.32 -5.94
N ILE A 21 5.33 -16.20 -4.86
CA ILE A 21 5.06 -14.94 -4.19
C ILE A 21 6.24 -14.65 -3.25
N THR A 22 7.07 -13.67 -3.62
CA THR A 22 8.34 -13.39 -2.93
C THR A 22 8.27 -12.30 -1.86
N ARG A 23 7.11 -11.65 -1.70
CA ARG A 23 6.91 -10.55 -0.75
C ARG A 23 5.59 -10.70 -0.01
N MET A 24 5.61 -10.43 1.29
CA MET A 24 4.44 -10.52 2.17
C MET A 24 4.31 -9.23 2.99
N ARG A 25 3.08 -8.75 3.15
CA ARG A 25 2.73 -7.73 4.15
C ARG A 25 1.91 -8.41 5.25
N ILE A 26 2.37 -8.29 6.49
CA ILE A 26 1.69 -8.83 7.66
C ILE A 26 1.13 -7.66 8.47
N TYR A 27 -0.10 -7.81 8.95
CA TYR A 27 -0.74 -6.89 9.88
C TYR A 27 -0.82 -7.59 11.25
N PHE A 28 -0.32 -6.92 12.28
CA PHE A 28 -0.50 -7.36 13.66
C PHE A 28 -1.93 -7.01 14.15
N PRO A 29 -2.48 -7.72 15.16
CA PRO A 29 -3.81 -7.46 15.69
C PRO A 29 -3.94 -6.10 16.39
N THR A 30 -5.03 -5.37 16.12
CA THR A 30 -5.14 -3.91 16.24
C THR A 30 -5.33 -3.33 17.65
N THR A 31 -5.78 -4.08 18.64
CA THR A 31 -6.11 -3.51 19.97
C THR A 31 -4.87 -3.28 20.84
N GLU A 32 -3.86 -4.14 20.77
CA GLU A 32 -2.58 -3.96 21.50
C GLU A 32 -1.70 -2.89 20.82
N ILE A 33 -1.87 -2.69 19.50
CA ILE A 33 -1.00 -1.82 18.68
C ILE A 33 -1.23 -0.32 18.90
N LEU A 34 -2.44 0.13 19.26
CA LEU A 34 -2.67 1.57 19.48
C LEU A 34 -2.01 2.06 20.77
N GLU A 35 -2.02 1.23 21.82
CA GLU A 35 -1.25 1.48 23.03
C GLU A 35 0.24 1.40 22.76
N ASP A 36 0.68 0.38 22.00
CA ASP A 36 2.07 0.27 21.56
C ASP A 36 2.51 1.49 20.74
N LEU A 37 1.68 2.03 19.85
CA LEU A 37 2.04 3.19 19.02
C LEU A 37 2.36 4.41 19.89
N ARG A 38 1.58 4.63 20.95
CA ARG A 38 1.81 5.71 21.91
C ARG A 38 3.11 5.50 22.67
N LEU A 39 3.36 4.28 23.14
CA LEU A 39 4.57 3.94 23.89
C LEU A 39 5.83 4.05 23.01
N LEU A 40 5.77 3.51 21.79
CA LEU A 40 6.82 3.63 20.76
C LEU A 40 7.11 5.10 20.40
N ALA A 41 6.09 5.96 20.43
CA ALA A 41 6.24 7.39 20.21
C ALA A 41 6.88 8.13 21.39
N SER A 42 6.49 7.79 22.63
CA SER A 42 6.91 8.51 23.83
C SER A 42 8.25 8.06 24.39
N ASP A 43 8.66 6.80 24.17
CA ASP A 43 9.84 6.22 24.79
C ASP A 43 10.75 5.49 23.78
N ALA A 44 11.97 5.99 23.65
CA ALA A 44 12.98 5.42 22.77
C ALA A 44 13.46 4.04 23.25
N ALA A 45 13.46 3.77 24.56
CA ALA A 45 13.84 2.47 25.10
C ALA A 45 12.80 1.40 24.69
N THR A 46 11.51 1.72 24.80
CA THR A 46 10.42 0.87 24.30
C THR A 46 10.56 0.57 22.80
N ALA A 47 10.95 1.55 21.98
CA ALA A 47 11.20 1.30 20.56
C ALA A 47 12.42 0.38 20.32
N GLY A 48 13.50 0.55 21.08
CA GLY A 48 14.66 -0.35 21.04
C GLY A 48 14.28 -1.79 21.39
N ASP A 49 13.59 -1.96 22.51
CA ASP A 49 13.03 -3.22 22.97
C ASP A 49 12.13 -3.90 21.94
N TRP A 50 11.30 -3.10 21.25
CA TRP A 50 10.42 -3.61 20.20
C TRP A 50 11.23 -4.12 19.00
N ILE A 51 12.26 -3.38 18.56
CA ILE A 51 13.18 -3.80 17.49
C ILE A 51 13.92 -5.08 17.88
N ASP A 52 14.34 -5.21 19.12
CA ASP A 52 15.05 -6.39 19.61
C ASP A 52 14.19 -7.65 19.52
N ARG A 53 12.97 -7.57 20.07
CA ARG A 53 12.04 -8.69 20.14
C ARG A 53 11.48 -9.07 18.78
N ASN A 54 11.11 -8.09 17.95
CA ASN A 54 10.33 -8.34 16.73
C ASN A 54 11.18 -8.36 15.45
N VAL A 55 12.38 -7.78 15.48
CA VAL A 55 13.25 -7.69 14.29
C VAL A 55 14.57 -8.43 14.52
N ARG A 56 15.39 -8.02 15.49
CA ARG A 56 16.75 -8.60 15.68
C ARG A 56 16.70 -10.08 16.04
N ALA A 57 15.77 -10.51 16.88
CA ALA A 57 15.60 -11.91 17.26
C ALA A 57 15.32 -12.84 16.06
N HIS A 58 14.86 -12.29 14.93
CA HIS A 58 14.51 -13.04 13.73
C HIS A 58 15.42 -12.74 12.53
N TRP A 59 16.27 -11.72 12.62
CA TRP A 59 17.23 -11.36 11.57
C TRP A 59 18.51 -12.21 11.66
N PRO A 60 19.09 -12.68 10.54
CA PRO A 60 18.70 -12.47 9.14
C PRO A 60 17.76 -13.55 8.56
N ASN A 61 17.23 -14.47 9.39
CA ASN A 61 16.36 -15.56 8.92
C ASN A 61 15.04 -15.05 8.34
N VAL A 62 14.52 -13.93 8.84
CA VAL A 62 13.41 -13.18 8.27
C VAL A 62 13.95 -11.92 7.61
N LEU A 63 13.73 -11.80 6.30
CA LEU A 63 14.18 -10.66 5.51
C LEU A 63 13.16 -9.51 5.61
N PHE A 64 13.26 -8.74 6.68
CA PHE A 64 12.48 -7.52 6.84
C PHE A 64 12.88 -6.49 5.78
N ARG A 65 11.89 -5.93 5.10
CA ARG A 65 12.09 -4.86 4.11
C ARG A 65 11.65 -3.52 4.66
N ARG A 66 10.51 -3.49 5.37
CA ARG A 66 9.93 -2.26 5.91
C ARG A 66 9.20 -2.50 7.23
N LEU A 67 9.25 -1.48 8.09
CA LEU A 67 8.34 -1.32 9.22
C LEU A 67 7.30 -0.28 8.85
N VAL A 68 6.02 -0.63 8.96
CA VAL A 68 4.90 0.25 8.59
C VAL A 68 4.18 0.70 9.85
N VAL A 69 4.44 1.93 10.27
CA VAL A 69 3.91 2.53 11.49
C VAL A 69 2.56 3.17 11.20
N GLY A 70 1.49 2.54 11.65
CA GLY A 70 0.12 2.95 11.36
C GLY A 70 -0.37 2.52 9.96
N ASN A 71 -1.67 2.30 9.85
CA ASN A 71 -2.34 1.97 8.60
C ASN A 71 -3.66 2.75 8.54
N GLU A 72 -3.76 3.70 7.60
CA GLU A 72 -4.98 4.49 7.35
C GLU A 72 -5.45 5.30 8.57
N LEU A 73 -4.49 5.74 9.40
CA LEU A 73 -4.77 6.53 10.61
C LEU A 73 -4.85 8.05 10.33
N ILE A 74 -4.25 8.51 9.23
CA ILE A 74 -4.17 9.93 8.88
C ILE A 74 -5.36 10.31 7.99
N PRO A 75 -6.06 11.43 8.25
CA PRO A 75 -5.81 12.45 9.28
C PRO A 75 -6.66 12.32 10.54
N SER A 76 -7.56 11.34 10.61
CA SER A 76 -8.79 11.49 11.39
C SER A 76 -8.80 10.79 12.75
N VAL A 77 -7.77 10.04 13.12
CA VAL A 77 -7.71 9.42 14.46
C VAL A 77 -6.76 10.19 15.39
N ALA A 78 -7.07 10.20 16.69
CA ALA A 78 -6.28 10.88 17.70
C ALA A 78 -4.83 10.38 17.76
N GLU A 79 -4.62 9.12 17.35
CA GLU A 79 -3.34 8.45 17.35
C GLU A 79 -2.43 8.87 16.20
N ALA A 80 -2.95 9.57 15.18
CA ALA A 80 -2.17 9.98 14.01
C ALA A 80 -0.96 10.86 14.39
N GLN A 81 -1.08 11.64 15.46
CA GLN A 81 0.00 12.48 15.99
C GLN A 81 1.22 11.67 16.49
N PHE A 82 1.03 10.39 16.84
CA PHE A 82 2.10 9.52 17.35
C PHE A 82 2.88 8.81 16.25
N ILE A 83 2.41 8.85 15.00
CA ILE A 83 3.05 8.17 13.87
C ILE A 83 4.48 8.67 13.67
N LEU A 84 4.68 9.99 13.52
CA LEU A 84 6.02 10.52 13.24
C LEU A 84 7.01 10.31 14.40
N PRO A 85 6.67 10.58 15.67
CA PRO A 85 7.57 10.25 16.78
C PRO A 85 7.92 8.76 16.85
N ALA A 86 6.96 7.86 16.68
CA ALA A 86 7.22 6.41 16.67
C ALA A 86 8.12 6.00 15.50
N MET A 87 7.88 6.56 14.31
CA MET A 87 8.75 6.33 13.13
C MET A 87 10.20 6.75 13.40
N LYS A 88 10.41 7.91 14.05
CA LYS A 88 11.74 8.39 14.41
C LYS A 88 12.42 7.47 15.42
N ASN A 89 11.72 7.05 16.48
CA ASN A 89 12.29 6.18 17.50
C ASN A 89 12.65 4.79 16.92
N LEU A 90 11.78 4.19 16.11
CA LEU A 90 12.05 2.92 15.44
C LEU A 90 13.21 3.02 14.44
N HIS A 91 13.30 4.12 13.69
CA HIS A 91 14.42 4.34 12.77
C HIS A 91 15.75 4.49 13.53
N ASN A 92 15.76 5.23 14.64
CA ASN A 92 16.94 5.37 15.49
C ASN A 92 17.36 4.03 16.09
N ALA A 93 16.41 3.21 16.55
CA ALA A 93 16.68 1.87 17.07
C ALA A 93 17.25 0.94 15.98
N LEU A 94 16.73 0.99 14.74
CA LEU A 94 17.31 0.29 13.60
C LEU A 94 18.73 0.77 13.27
N SER A 95 18.98 2.07 13.35
CA SER A 95 20.30 2.66 13.12
C SER A 95 21.32 2.20 14.15
N SER A 96 20.95 2.21 15.44
CA SER A 96 21.78 1.65 16.53
C SER A 96 22.07 0.15 16.35
N ALA A 97 21.20 -0.57 15.65
CA ALA A 97 21.38 -1.98 15.30
C ALA A 97 22.14 -2.22 13.97
N GLY A 98 22.48 -1.16 13.22
CA GLY A 98 23.10 -1.26 11.89
C GLY A 98 22.17 -1.81 10.80
N LEU A 99 20.85 -1.66 10.97
CA LEU A 99 19.83 -2.22 10.07
C LEU A 99 19.08 -1.16 9.25
N GLU A 100 19.36 0.12 9.43
CA GLU A 100 18.68 1.27 8.80
C GLU A 100 18.81 1.31 7.27
N ASN A 101 19.85 0.68 6.73
CA ASN A 101 20.05 0.52 5.28
C ASN A 101 19.34 -0.71 4.71
N HIS A 102 18.97 -1.68 5.55
CA HIS A 102 18.27 -2.90 5.16
C HIS A 102 16.75 -2.78 5.35
N ILE A 103 16.32 -2.09 6.41
CA ILE A 103 14.92 -2.01 6.83
C ILE A 103 14.51 -0.54 6.88
N LYS A 104 13.56 -0.16 6.02
CA LYS A 104 13.05 1.22 5.97
C LYS A 104 11.80 1.39 6.82
N VAL A 105 11.70 2.51 7.53
CA VAL A 105 10.51 2.85 8.32
C VAL A 105 9.59 3.75 7.49
N SER A 106 8.32 3.36 7.38
CA SER A 106 7.29 4.09 6.65
C SER A 106 5.99 4.15 7.44
N THR A 107 4.99 4.86 6.92
CA THR A 107 3.58 4.72 7.27
C THR A 107 2.75 4.35 6.04
N ALA A 108 1.53 3.86 6.22
CA ALA A 108 0.57 3.58 5.14
C ALA A 108 -0.68 4.45 5.27
N VAL A 109 -1.08 5.10 4.17
CA VAL A 109 -2.29 5.94 4.08
C VAL A 109 -3.29 5.36 3.09
N ASP A 110 -4.57 5.64 3.25
CA ASP A 110 -5.58 5.45 2.19
C ASP A 110 -5.65 6.69 1.28
N THR A 111 -6.42 6.61 0.19
CA THR A 111 -6.57 7.71 -0.77
C THR A 111 -7.43 8.88 -0.26
N GLY A 112 -8.12 8.73 0.88
CA GLY A 112 -8.93 9.77 1.53
C GLY A 112 -8.11 10.93 2.08
N VAL A 113 -6.78 10.79 2.16
CA VAL A 113 -5.87 11.91 2.45
C VAL A 113 -5.87 12.98 1.35
N LEU A 114 -6.34 12.67 0.14
CA LEU A 114 -6.41 13.59 -0.99
C LEU A 114 -7.70 14.42 -0.95
N GLY A 115 -7.56 15.75 -0.96
CA GLY A 115 -8.70 16.68 -1.10
C GLY A 115 -9.05 16.96 -2.56
N GLN A 116 -8.03 17.10 -3.41
CA GLN A 116 -8.19 17.19 -4.86
C GLN A 116 -7.41 16.05 -5.51
N SER A 117 -8.05 15.33 -6.44
CA SER A 117 -7.49 14.14 -7.07
C SER A 117 -7.71 14.11 -8.60
N TYR A 118 -8.54 15.01 -9.15
CA TYR A 118 -8.82 15.10 -10.58
C TYR A 118 -8.58 16.52 -11.14
N PRO A 119 -7.89 16.65 -12.30
CA PRO A 119 -7.11 15.59 -12.94
C PRO A 119 -5.92 15.17 -12.05
N PRO A 120 -5.25 14.02 -12.30
CA PRO A 120 -4.18 13.53 -11.41
C PRO A 120 -3.06 14.54 -11.12
N SER A 121 -2.75 15.44 -12.06
CA SER A 121 -1.75 16.50 -11.89
C SER A 121 -2.09 17.52 -10.80
N ALA A 122 -3.38 17.69 -10.49
CA ALA A 122 -3.93 18.55 -9.45
C ALA A 122 -3.98 17.89 -8.07
N GLY A 123 -3.49 16.65 -7.95
CA GLY A 123 -3.38 15.90 -6.70
C GLY A 123 -2.82 16.74 -5.54
N LYS A 124 -3.64 16.90 -4.48
CA LYS A 124 -3.29 17.66 -3.28
C LYS A 124 -3.91 17.01 -2.04
N PHE A 125 -3.15 16.95 -0.95
CA PHE A 125 -3.70 16.56 0.34
C PHE A 125 -4.80 17.52 0.82
N THR A 126 -5.72 17.00 1.63
CA THR A 126 -6.56 17.87 2.47
C THR A 126 -5.67 18.68 3.42
N ALA A 127 -6.16 19.80 3.95
CA ALA A 127 -5.40 20.59 4.91
C ALA A 127 -4.99 19.75 6.13
N ALA A 128 -5.95 19.03 6.73
CA ALA A 128 -5.72 18.17 7.89
C ALA A 128 -4.70 17.04 7.62
N ALA A 129 -4.76 16.40 6.45
CA ALA A 129 -3.75 15.41 6.09
C ALA A 129 -2.40 16.04 5.79
N GLY A 130 -2.37 17.22 5.17
CA GLY A 130 -1.16 17.97 4.87
C GLY A 130 -0.35 18.33 6.11
N ASP A 131 -1.01 18.78 7.18
CA ASP A 131 -0.36 19.18 8.44
C ASP A 131 0.39 18.01 9.10
N LEU A 132 -0.15 16.79 9.00
CA LEU A 132 0.48 15.58 9.51
C LEU A 132 1.50 14.98 8.52
N LEU A 133 1.16 14.96 7.23
CA LEU A 133 1.98 14.29 6.20
C LEU A 133 3.18 15.11 5.75
N GLY A 134 3.16 16.45 5.89
CA GLY A 134 4.30 17.30 5.53
C GLY A 134 5.58 16.86 6.25
N PRO A 135 5.61 16.92 7.60
CA PRO A 135 6.76 16.47 8.39
C PRO A 135 7.10 14.97 8.21
N ILE A 136 6.11 14.11 7.97
CA ILE A 136 6.34 12.69 7.66
C ILE A 136 7.07 12.54 6.34
N VAL A 137 6.63 13.23 5.29
CA VAL A 137 7.26 13.20 3.96
C VAL A 137 8.70 13.71 4.01
N GLU A 138 8.98 14.74 4.80
CA GLU A 138 10.35 15.20 5.05
C GLU A 138 11.22 14.13 5.69
N PHE A 139 10.71 13.45 6.72
CA PHE A 139 11.39 12.33 7.37
C PHE A 139 11.62 11.13 6.43
N LEU A 140 10.62 10.76 5.63
CA LEU A 140 10.75 9.70 4.63
C LEU A 140 11.83 10.06 3.59
N SER A 141 11.84 11.32 3.15
CA SER A 141 12.84 11.81 2.21
C SER A 141 14.26 11.80 2.79
N SER A 142 14.44 12.12 4.08
CA SER A 142 15.77 12.12 4.71
C SER A 142 16.32 10.72 4.99
N THR A 143 15.43 9.73 5.17
CA THR A 143 15.79 8.32 5.44
C THR A 143 15.81 7.44 4.18
N GLY A 144 15.42 8.00 3.04
CA GLY A 144 15.27 7.30 1.77
C GLY A 144 14.13 6.27 1.78
N ALA A 145 13.16 6.43 2.67
CA ALA A 145 11.99 5.56 2.77
C ALA A 145 10.86 6.04 1.83
N PRO A 146 10.06 5.11 1.28
CA PRO A 146 8.87 5.46 0.51
C PRO A 146 7.72 5.84 1.45
N LEU A 147 6.69 6.51 0.92
CA LEU A 147 5.36 6.52 1.53
C LEU A 147 4.56 5.36 0.94
N LEU A 148 3.87 4.58 1.79
CA LEU A 148 2.96 3.53 1.35
C LEU A 148 1.54 4.08 1.20
N ALA A 149 0.85 3.66 0.14
CA ALA A 149 -0.55 4.01 -0.08
C ALA A 149 -1.39 2.75 -0.36
N ASN A 150 -2.51 2.61 0.33
CA ASN A 150 -3.52 1.60 0.06
C ASN A 150 -4.46 2.12 -1.04
N VAL A 151 -4.53 1.43 -2.19
CA VAL A 151 -5.18 1.98 -3.39
C VAL A 151 -6.10 0.99 -4.08
N TYR A 152 -7.40 1.27 -4.01
CA TYR A 152 -8.45 0.38 -4.47
C TYR A 152 -9.27 0.99 -5.61
N THR A 153 -9.01 0.57 -6.85
CA THR A 153 -9.82 1.01 -8.01
C THR A 153 -11.28 0.55 -7.90
N TYR A 154 -11.53 -0.55 -7.19
CA TYR A 154 -12.88 -1.03 -6.89
C TYR A 154 -13.73 0.03 -6.16
N PHE A 155 -13.20 0.66 -5.10
CA PHE A 155 -13.95 1.65 -4.32
C PHE A 155 -14.22 2.93 -5.10
N ALA A 156 -13.28 3.33 -5.98
CA ALA A 156 -13.52 4.43 -6.92
C ALA A 156 -14.68 4.12 -7.88
N TYR A 157 -14.72 2.90 -8.44
CA TYR A 157 -15.80 2.45 -9.32
C TYR A 157 -17.15 2.39 -8.61
N VAL A 158 -17.25 1.68 -7.48
CA VAL A 158 -18.57 1.53 -6.81
C VAL A 158 -19.06 2.83 -6.16
N GLY A 159 -18.15 3.74 -5.82
CA GLY A 159 -18.48 5.05 -5.27
C GLY A 159 -18.94 6.05 -6.33
N ASN A 160 -18.47 5.93 -7.57
CA ASN A 160 -18.89 6.79 -8.67
C ASN A 160 -18.91 6.05 -10.03
N PRO A 161 -19.86 5.12 -10.24
CA PRO A 161 -19.90 4.31 -11.47
C PRO A 161 -20.35 5.10 -12.71
N ALA A 162 -20.85 6.34 -12.54
CA ALA A 162 -21.23 7.22 -13.63
C ALA A 162 -20.00 7.81 -14.34
N ASP A 163 -18.97 8.21 -13.57
CA ASP A 163 -17.76 8.83 -14.11
C ASP A 163 -16.56 7.88 -14.13
N VAL A 164 -16.55 6.84 -13.29
CA VAL A 164 -15.53 5.79 -13.28
C VAL A 164 -16.13 4.56 -13.94
N SER A 165 -15.76 4.28 -15.18
CA SER A 165 -16.24 3.07 -15.86
C SER A 165 -15.59 1.80 -15.31
N LEU A 166 -16.28 0.67 -15.45
CA LEU A 166 -15.74 -0.63 -15.06
C LEU A 166 -14.46 -0.95 -15.84
N ASP A 167 -14.43 -0.70 -17.15
CA ASP A 167 -13.26 -0.96 -17.99
C ASP A 167 -12.06 -0.10 -17.58
N TYR A 168 -12.28 1.14 -17.12
CA TYR A 168 -11.22 2.00 -16.59
C TYR A 168 -10.65 1.43 -15.28
N ALA A 169 -11.53 1.00 -14.37
CA ALA A 169 -11.14 0.50 -13.06
C ALA A 169 -10.44 -0.89 -13.13
N LEU A 170 -10.69 -1.66 -14.20
CA LEU A 170 -10.11 -2.97 -14.51
C LEU A 170 -8.87 -2.92 -15.43
N PHE A 171 -8.44 -1.73 -15.86
CA PHE A 171 -7.33 -1.57 -16.81
C PHE A 171 -7.57 -2.17 -18.20
N THR A 172 -8.84 -2.26 -18.63
CA THR A 172 -9.26 -2.80 -19.94
C THR A 172 -9.85 -1.75 -20.87
N ALA A 173 -9.78 -0.47 -20.50
CA ALA A 173 -10.21 0.62 -21.37
C ALA A 173 -9.39 0.67 -22.67
N GLY A 174 -10.06 0.79 -23.82
CA GLY A 174 -9.46 0.75 -25.15
C GLY A 174 -8.67 2.01 -25.56
N GLY A 175 -8.23 2.83 -24.59
CA GLY A 175 -7.52 4.08 -24.84
C GLY A 175 -7.38 4.95 -23.60
N ALA A 176 -6.81 6.15 -23.78
CA ALA A 176 -6.68 7.13 -22.71
C ALA A 176 -8.06 7.62 -22.26
N VAL A 177 -8.40 7.39 -20.98
CA VAL A 177 -9.66 7.84 -20.37
C VAL A 177 -9.55 9.28 -19.84
N VAL A 178 -8.35 9.69 -19.43
CA VAL A 178 -8.07 11.04 -18.89
C VAL A 178 -6.90 11.66 -19.64
N SER A 179 -7.08 12.88 -20.13
CA SER A 179 -6.01 13.71 -20.68
C SER A 179 -5.58 14.75 -19.65
N ASP A 180 -4.30 14.73 -19.27
CA ASP A 180 -3.73 15.52 -18.17
C ASP A 180 -2.47 16.29 -18.62
N GLY A 181 -2.63 17.10 -19.67
CA GLY A 181 -1.56 17.89 -20.28
C GLY A 181 -0.48 17.05 -20.97
N GLU A 182 0.79 17.50 -20.96
CA GLU A 182 1.95 16.86 -21.61
C GLU A 182 2.34 15.48 -21.03
N LEU A 183 1.57 14.92 -20.08
CA LEU A 183 1.80 13.59 -19.55
C LEU A 183 1.43 12.46 -20.54
N VAL A 184 1.07 12.79 -21.78
CA VAL A 184 0.69 11.83 -22.82
C VAL A 184 1.67 11.86 -23.99
N PRO A 185 2.48 10.80 -24.16
CA PRO A 185 2.72 10.31 -25.51
C PRO A 185 2.36 8.82 -25.64
N GLU A 186 1.38 8.52 -26.52
CA GLU A 186 1.09 7.21 -27.14
C GLU A 186 0.50 6.06 -26.24
N PRO A 187 -0.21 5.07 -26.84
CA PRO A 187 -1.25 4.27 -26.19
C PRO A 187 -0.66 3.06 -25.47
N VAL A 188 -0.33 3.26 -24.20
CA VAL A 188 -0.13 2.18 -23.22
C VAL A 188 -1.40 2.12 -22.35
N PRO A 189 -1.87 0.97 -21.88
CA PRO A 189 -2.96 0.89 -20.91
C PRO A 189 -2.53 1.63 -19.63
N ARG A 190 -3.02 2.85 -19.45
CA ARG A 190 -2.49 3.80 -18.45
C ARG A 190 -3.35 3.83 -17.19
N CYS A 191 -2.69 3.61 -16.05
CA CYS A 191 -3.23 3.93 -14.73
C CYS A 191 -3.00 5.42 -14.39
N SER A 192 -3.97 6.03 -13.73
CA SER A 192 -3.83 7.32 -13.06
C SER A 192 -2.80 7.22 -11.91
N GLY A 193 -1.55 7.56 -12.21
CA GLY A 193 -0.54 7.79 -11.19
C GLY A 193 -0.84 9.08 -10.43
N PHE A 194 -1.31 8.99 -9.19
CA PHE A 194 -1.47 10.15 -8.32
C PHE A 194 -0.10 10.71 -7.92
N ARG A 195 0.05 12.04 -7.98
CA ARG A 195 1.10 12.73 -7.23
C ARG A 195 0.48 13.17 -5.91
N ILE A 196 1.06 12.70 -4.82
CA ILE A 196 0.98 13.41 -3.55
C ILE A 196 1.91 14.62 -3.66
N ARG A 197 1.32 15.82 -3.81
CA ARG A 197 2.06 17.07 -3.59
C ARG A 197 1.89 17.40 -2.11
N GLY A 198 2.94 17.16 -1.31
CA GLY A 198 3.00 17.64 0.06
C GLY A 198 2.87 19.16 0.07
N ALA A 199 1.98 19.70 0.91
CA ALA A 199 1.85 21.13 1.12
C ALA A 199 3.09 21.61 1.89
N GLY A 200 4.11 22.01 1.14
CA GLY A 200 5.39 22.48 1.64
C GLY A 200 6.16 23.14 0.50
N GLU A 201 5.59 24.18 -0.11
CA GLU A 201 6.34 25.12 -0.93
C GLU A 201 5.96 26.54 -0.50
N ASP A 202 6.92 27.24 0.13
CA ASP A 202 7.00 28.69 0.00
C ASP A 202 8.33 29.04 -0.68
N ARG A 203 8.21 29.80 -1.78
CA ARG A 203 9.21 30.67 -2.42
C ARG A 203 10.68 30.23 -2.41
N ARG A 204 11.04 29.27 -3.27
CA ARG A 204 12.26 29.19 -4.13
C ARG A 204 12.68 27.73 -4.32
N GLY A 205 12.20 27.11 -5.40
CA GLY A 205 12.97 26.12 -6.17
C GLY A 205 13.27 24.76 -5.53
N ARG A 206 12.48 23.75 -5.96
CA ARG A 206 12.82 22.31 -6.00
C ARG A 206 13.07 21.62 -4.66
N LEU A 207 12.00 21.19 -4.00
CA LEU A 207 12.05 19.95 -3.20
C LEU A 207 11.86 18.76 -4.14
N GLY A 208 13.00 18.25 -4.61
CA GLY A 208 13.09 17.01 -5.37
C GLY A 208 12.80 15.81 -4.49
N GLY A 209 11.53 15.51 -4.24
CA GLY A 209 11.09 14.26 -3.64
C GLY A 209 11.35 13.06 -4.57
N ARG A 210 12.62 12.70 -4.74
CA ARG A 210 13.03 11.43 -5.35
C ARG A 210 12.66 10.31 -4.38
N GLY A 211 11.43 9.81 -4.39
CA GLY A 211 11.11 8.58 -3.64
C GLY A 211 9.67 8.31 -3.23
N LEU A 212 8.73 9.24 -3.40
CA LEU A 212 7.40 9.06 -2.80
C LEU A 212 6.48 8.19 -3.67
N GLY A 213 6.26 6.94 -3.27
CA GLY A 213 5.13 6.12 -3.71
C GLY A 213 5.51 4.65 -3.92
N GLU A 214 5.25 3.84 -2.91
CA GLU A 214 5.06 2.40 -3.05
C GLU A 214 3.60 2.06 -2.72
N TRP A 215 3.04 1.10 -3.42
CA TRP A 215 1.60 0.91 -3.47
C TRP A 215 1.27 -0.43 -2.83
N VAL A 216 0.24 -0.43 -2.00
CA VAL A 216 -0.31 -1.66 -1.46
C VAL A 216 -1.74 -1.77 -1.97
N ALA A 217 -1.91 -2.77 -2.83
CA ALA A 217 -3.12 -3.54 -3.09
C ALA A 217 -4.28 -2.98 -3.89
N VAL A 218 -4.34 -3.46 -5.13
CA VAL A 218 -5.55 -3.68 -5.91
C VAL A 218 -6.18 -5.01 -5.47
N GLY A 219 -7.39 -4.99 -4.93
CA GLY A 219 -8.21 -6.17 -4.66
C GLY A 219 -9.58 -6.02 -5.36
N TRP A 220 -10.01 -7.03 -6.11
CA TRP A 220 -11.31 -7.07 -6.80
C TRP A 220 -12.08 -8.35 -6.46
N GLN A 221 -13.42 -8.25 -6.42
CA GLN A 221 -14.29 -9.40 -6.13
C GLN A 221 -14.72 -10.18 -7.38
N ARG A 222 -14.47 -11.50 -7.39
CA ARG A 222 -14.92 -12.40 -8.48
C ARG A 222 -16.44 -12.51 -8.64
N ARG A 223 -17.22 -12.48 -7.53
CA ARG A 223 -18.69 -12.71 -7.57
C ARG A 223 -19.46 -11.59 -8.28
N ARG A 224 -19.06 -10.32 -8.10
CA ARG A 224 -19.67 -9.19 -8.82
C ARG A 224 -19.19 -9.12 -10.27
N TYR A 225 -17.92 -9.44 -10.50
CA TYR A 225 -17.32 -9.50 -11.82
C TYR A 225 -18.07 -10.42 -12.78
N ARG A 226 -18.26 -11.70 -12.39
CA ARG A 226 -18.91 -12.70 -13.25
C ARG A 226 -20.37 -12.38 -13.57
N ARG A 227 -21.02 -11.55 -12.74
CA ARG A 227 -22.40 -11.10 -13.00
C ARG A 227 -22.47 -10.00 -14.05
N GLN A 228 -21.48 -9.11 -14.11
CA GLN A 228 -21.49 -7.97 -15.03
C GLN A 228 -20.72 -8.26 -16.33
N ARG A 229 -19.67 -9.09 -16.27
CA ARG A 229 -18.81 -9.48 -17.39
C ARG A 229 -18.39 -10.95 -17.23
N PRO A 230 -19.23 -11.93 -17.60
CA PRO A 230 -18.90 -13.36 -17.48
C PRO A 230 -17.77 -13.81 -18.42
N ASP A 231 -17.48 -13.01 -19.45
CA ASP A 231 -16.51 -13.22 -20.52
C ASP A 231 -15.09 -12.77 -20.18
N LEU A 232 -14.94 -11.79 -19.28
CA LEU A 232 -13.61 -11.37 -18.86
C LEU A 232 -13.08 -12.30 -17.75
N GLN A 233 -11.77 -12.55 -17.75
CA GLN A 233 -11.08 -13.13 -16.61
C GLN A 233 -10.18 -12.03 -16.05
N PRO A 234 -10.48 -11.48 -14.86
CA PRO A 234 -9.59 -10.52 -14.25
C PRO A 234 -8.40 -11.31 -13.74
N GLU A 235 -7.33 -11.36 -14.51
CA GLU A 235 -6.05 -11.64 -13.91
C GLU A 235 -5.70 -10.43 -13.04
N PRO A 236 -5.22 -10.63 -11.81
CA PRO A 236 -4.47 -9.61 -11.10
C PRO A 236 -3.16 -9.40 -11.85
N HIS A 237 -3.22 -8.80 -13.03
CA HIS A 237 -2.03 -8.35 -13.72
C HIS A 237 -1.45 -7.24 -12.85
N PRO A 238 -0.20 -7.33 -12.37
CA PRO A 238 0.46 -6.20 -11.75
C PRO A 238 0.67 -5.15 -12.85
N PRO A 239 -0.11 -4.06 -12.91
CA PRO A 239 -0.10 -3.15 -14.07
C PRO A 239 1.09 -2.19 -14.03
N HIS A 240 2.30 -2.67 -13.75
CA HIS A 240 3.25 -1.80 -13.05
C HIS A 240 4.72 -1.94 -13.40
N ALA A 241 5.13 -2.83 -14.31
CA ALA A 241 6.54 -2.91 -14.74
C ALA A 241 7.03 -1.58 -15.35
N GLU A 242 6.15 -0.88 -16.07
CA GLU A 242 6.47 0.36 -16.78
C GLU A 242 6.34 1.62 -15.90
N GLY A 243 5.81 1.49 -14.68
CA GLY A 243 5.56 2.60 -13.77
C GLY A 243 4.26 3.35 -14.05
N THR A 244 4.31 4.69 -13.95
CA THR A 244 3.14 5.56 -14.18
C THR A 244 3.49 6.67 -15.16
N PRO A 245 2.52 7.35 -15.80
CA PRO A 245 2.81 8.51 -16.66
C PRO A 245 3.70 9.59 -16.00
N ARG A 246 3.59 9.78 -14.68
CA ARG A 246 4.42 10.71 -13.90
C ARG A 246 5.78 10.17 -13.48
N LYS A 247 5.96 8.85 -13.48
CA LYS A 247 7.21 8.15 -13.15
C LYS A 247 7.39 6.97 -14.13
N PRO A 248 7.63 7.26 -15.43
CA PRO A 248 7.79 6.21 -16.42
C PRO A 248 9.10 5.45 -16.17
N GLY A 249 9.11 4.17 -16.54
CA GLY A 249 10.27 3.28 -16.41
C GLY A 249 10.63 2.92 -14.96
N ARG A 250 9.74 3.17 -14.00
CA ARG A 250 9.96 2.81 -12.59
C ARG A 250 8.90 1.82 -12.12
N PRO A 251 9.24 0.53 -12.01
CA PRO A 251 8.31 -0.46 -11.53
C PRO A 251 7.70 -0.06 -10.20
N ILE A 252 6.40 -0.26 -10.08
CA ILE A 252 5.69 -0.01 -8.83
C ILE A 252 5.76 -1.26 -7.96
N GLU A 253 6.40 -1.18 -6.79
CA GLU A 253 6.30 -2.25 -5.81
C GLU A 253 4.85 -2.35 -5.34
N THR A 254 4.25 -3.54 -5.49
CA THR A 254 2.83 -3.78 -5.22
C THR A 254 2.63 -5.04 -4.38
N TYR A 255 1.81 -4.92 -3.34
CA TYR A 255 1.36 -6.03 -2.50
C TYR A 255 -0.13 -6.22 -2.75
N ILE A 256 -0.61 -7.40 -3.10
CA ILE A 256 -2.05 -7.62 -3.35
C ILE A 256 -2.77 -7.86 -2.02
N PHE A 257 -3.93 -7.23 -1.84
CA PHE A 257 -4.83 -7.46 -0.71
C PHE A 257 -5.97 -8.36 -1.17
N ALA A 258 -6.13 -9.56 -0.62
CA ALA A 258 -5.29 -10.23 0.38
C ALA A 258 -5.07 -11.70 0.03
N MET A 259 -4.25 -12.41 0.80
CA MET A 259 -3.99 -13.83 0.54
C MET A 259 -5.26 -14.68 0.65
N PHE A 260 -6.08 -14.45 1.70
CA PHE A 260 -7.26 -15.25 1.98
C PHE A 260 -8.52 -14.40 2.14
N ASN A 261 -9.67 -15.02 1.89
CA ASN A 261 -10.95 -14.50 2.37
C ASN A 261 -10.95 -14.52 3.91
N GLU A 262 -11.42 -13.45 4.53
CA GLU A 262 -11.34 -13.20 5.98
C GLU A 262 -12.75 -13.16 6.58
N ASN A 263 -13.27 -14.32 7.02
CA ASN A 263 -14.67 -14.54 7.40
C ASN A 263 -15.13 -13.80 8.67
N LYS A 264 -14.22 -13.16 9.43
CA LYS A 264 -14.58 -12.31 10.58
C LYS A 264 -14.61 -10.82 10.25
N LYS A 265 -14.40 -10.44 8.99
CA LYS A 265 -14.63 -9.06 8.54
C LYS A 265 -16.12 -8.77 8.38
N ALA A 266 -16.43 -7.49 8.14
CA ALA A 266 -17.79 -7.06 7.86
C ALA A 266 -18.39 -7.88 6.70
N PRO A 267 -19.63 -8.37 6.84
CA PRO A 267 -20.24 -9.26 5.86
C PRO A 267 -20.37 -8.57 4.50
N GLY A 268 -20.22 -9.33 3.41
CA GLY A 268 -20.32 -8.83 2.04
C GLY A 268 -18.97 -8.54 1.40
N THR A 269 -18.56 -7.26 1.31
CA THR A 269 -17.37 -6.92 0.51
C THR A 269 -16.07 -7.39 1.18
N GLU A 270 -15.93 -7.05 2.46
CA GLU A 270 -14.67 -7.14 3.22
C GLU A 270 -14.19 -8.56 3.48
N GLU A 271 -15.10 -9.53 3.59
CA GLU A 271 -14.76 -10.94 3.81
C GLU A 271 -14.28 -11.68 2.54
N ASN A 272 -14.32 -11.03 1.36
CA ASN A 272 -14.17 -11.66 0.04
C ASN A 272 -13.04 -11.06 -0.84
N PHE A 273 -12.01 -10.47 -0.23
CA PHE A 273 -10.83 -9.93 -0.95
C PHE A 273 -9.72 -10.96 -1.26
N GLY A 274 -9.89 -12.22 -0.85
CA GLY A 274 -8.87 -13.25 -0.95
C GLY A 274 -8.52 -13.66 -2.38
N LEU A 275 -7.22 -13.84 -2.62
CA LEU A 275 -6.67 -14.59 -3.74
C LEU A 275 -7.02 -16.09 -3.63
N PHE A 276 -7.04 -16.60 -2.40
CA PHE A 276 -7.32 -17.99 -2.06
C PHE A 276 -8.49 -18.10 -1.09
N TYR A 277 -9.24 -19.19 -1.21
CA TYR A 277 -10.10 -19.65 -0.14
C TYR A 277 -9.25 -20.16 1.04
N PRO A 278 -9.81 -20.23 2.26
CA PRO A 278 -9.07 -20.75 3.42
C PRO A 278 -8.64 -22.22 3.26
N ASN A 279 -9.26 -22.99 2.36
CA ASN A 279 -8.80 -24.34 1.99
C ASN A 279 -7.62 -24.35 0.97
N LYS A 280 -6.98 -23.19 0.75
CA LYS A 280 -5.86 -22.96 -0.18
C LYS A 280 -6.20 -23.08 -1.67
N GLN A 281 -7.46 -23.30 -2.03
CA GLN A 281 -7.87 -23.28 -3.44
C GLN A 281 -7.91 -21.84 -3.96
N PRO A 282 -7.39 -21.55 -5.16
CA PRO A 282 -7.45 -20.21 -5.74
C PRO A 282 -8.91 -19.80 -6.02
N VAL A 283 -9.27 -18.56 -5.71
CA VAL A 283 -10.61 -18.00 -5.97
C VAL A 283 -10.80 -17.75 -7.46
N TYR A 284 -9.73 -17.34 -8.14
CA TYR A 284 -9.59 -17.10 -9.58
C TYR A 284 -8.22 -17.60 -10.05
N PRO A 285 -8.00 -17.86 -11.35
CA PRO A 285 -6.67 -18.15 -11.87
C PRO A 285 -5.70 -17.01 -11.52
N ILE A 286 -4.53 -17.36 -10.99
CA ILE A 286 -3.51 -16.40 -10.61
C ILE A 286 -2.16 -16.88 -11.13
N ASN A 287 -1.44 -15.99 -11.81
CA ASN A 287 -0.09 -16.25 -12.25
C ASN A 287 0.86 -15.15 -11.75
N PHE A 288 1.73 -15.49 -10.79
CA PHE A 288 2.80 -14.62 -10.32
C PHE A 288 4.15 -14.95 -10.96
N GLN A 289 4.19 -15.84 -11.96
CA GLN A 289 5.41 -16.08 -12.71
C GLN A 289 5.82 -14.78 -13.38
N THR A 290 6.99 -14.29 -13.00
CA THR A 290 7.65 -13.18 -13.68
C THR A 290 7.94 -13.64 -15.10
N GLN A 291 7.34 -12.97 -16.10
CA GLN A 291 7.97 -12.96 -17.41
C GLN A 291 9.35 -12.34 -17.20
N SER A 292 10.37 -13.15 -17.41
CA SER A 292 11.74 -12.66 -17.50
C SER A 292 11.77 -11.66 -18.64
N ILE A 293 12.02 -10.39 -18.34
CA ILE A 293 12.47 -9.40 -19.33
C ILE A 293 13.98 -9.31 -19.18
#